data_AF-A0A0Z8XGQ7-F1
#
_entry.id   AF-A0A0Z8XGQ7-F1
#
_cell.length_a   1.000
_cell.length_b   1.000
_cell.length_c   1.000
_cell.angle_alpha   90.00
_cell.angle_beta   90.00
_cell.angle_gamma   90.00
#
_symmetry.space_group_name_H-M   'P 1'
#
loop_
_entity.id
_entity.type
_entity.pdbx_description
1 polymer ?
#
loop_
_entity_poly.entity_id
_entity_poly.type
_entity_poly.pdbx_seq_one_letter_code
_entity_poly.pdbx_strand_id
1 'polypeptide(L)'
;MNTVDTIIIGAGPAGMMAAISSSFYGKKTLLLEKNKRLGKKLSGTGGGRCNVTNNGTLEDLLAGIPGNGRFLYSVFSQFDNHDTMNFFQENGVKLKVEDHGRVFPTTDRSQTIIKCLEMKMLENGVTHDLLFTHFGLSGPAALRLSSFVKGGETAFLDALPTHSDQDLFEHLEANREKSVKNALRELMPDRLADFFAENYDCKVKQVSQKDLTDLVSLLKALPIKITGKMSLAKSFVTKGGVDLKEINPKTLESKKVPGLHFAGEVLDINAHTGGFNITYCLATGWVAGSLHY
;
A
#
# COMPACT_ATOMS: atom_id res chain seq x y z
N MET A 1 -15.82 -15.12 2.82
CA MET A 1 -15.42 -13.77 3.28
C MET A 1 -14.01 -13.51 2.77
N ASN A 2 -13.80 -12.41 2.03
CA ASN A 2 -12.47 -11.91 1.66
C ASN A 2 -11.72 -11.45 2.92
N THR A 3 -11.12 -12.38 3.65
CA THR A 3 -10.39 -12.08 4.89
C THR A 3 -9.00 -11.54 4.56
N VAL A 4 -8.81 -10.26 4.83
CA VAL A 4 -7.50 -9.60 4.94
C VAL A 4 -7.09 -9.61 6.40
N ASP A 5 -5.84 -9.96 6.67
CA ASP A 5 -5.31 -10.03 8.04
C ASP A 5 -4.96 -8.63 8.55
N THR A 6 -4.44 -7.77 7.67
CA THR A 6 -3.99 -6.41 7.98
C THR A 6 -4.52 -5.41 6.96
N ILE A 7 -5.17 -4.34 7.43
CA ILE A 7 -5.58 -3.20 6.60
C ILE A 7 -4.79 -1.97 7.04
N ILE A 8 -4.18 -1.28 6.08
CA ILE A 8 -3.36 -0.09 6.32
C ILE A 8 -4.00 1.10 5.61
N ILE A 9 -4.16 2.20 6.35
CA ILE A 9 -4.80 3.41 5.84
C ILE A 9 -3.75 4.52 5.68
N GLY A 10 -3.46 4.86 4.42
CA GLY A 10 -2.52 5.90 4.00
C GLY A 10 -1.23 5.32 3.43
N ALA A 11 -0.94 5.57 2.16
CA ALA A 11 0.28 5.14 1.47
C ALA A 11 1.37 6.23 1.50
N GLY A 12 1.59 6.80 2.68
CA GLY A 12 2.80 7.58 2.99
C GLY A 12 4.01 6.67 3.24
N PRO A 13 5.18 7.23 3.62
CA PRO A 13 6.35 6.42 3.97
C PRO A 13 6.02 5.36 5.04
N ALA A 14 5.32 5.74 6.11
CA ALA A 14 4.94 4.81 7.17
C ALA A 14 4.03 3.68 6.69
N GLY A 15 2.93 3.99 6.00
CA GLY A 15 2.01 2.95 5.56
C GLY A 15 2.56 2.04 4.47
N MET A 16 3.41 2.55 3.57
CA MET A 16 4.11 1.68 2.61
C MET A 16 5.06 0.72 3.32
N MET A 17 5.81 1.19 4.33
CA MET A 17 6.72 0.33 5.09
C MET A 17 5.98 -0.67 6.01
N ALA A 18 4.84 -0.26 6.58
CA ALA A 18 3.94 -1.15 7.30
C ALA A 18 3.37 -2.25 6.39
N ALA A 19 3.05 -1.91 5.13
CA ALA A 19 2.53 -2.90 4.18
C ALA A 19 3.61 -3.91 3.79
N ILE A 20 4.83 -3.44 3.57
CA ILE A 20 5.99 -4.29 3.27
C ILE A 20 6.29 -5.23 4.44
N SER A 21 6.38 -4.72 5.67
CA SER A 21 6.65 -5.56 6.85
C SER A 21 5.52 -6.55 7.13
N SER A 22 4.26 -6.12 7.12
CA SER A 22 3.10 -7.00 7.32
C SER A 22 3.07 -8.16 6.33
N SER A 23 3.27 -7.86 5.05
CA SER A 23 3.33 -8.89 4.01
C SER A 23 4.59 -9.77 4.10
N PHE A 24 5.74 -9.20 4.49
CA PHE A 24 6.96 -9.97 4.75
C PHE A 24 6.77 -11.01 5.87
N TYR A 25 5.98 -10.69 6.89
CA TYR A 25 5.58 -11.60 7.96
C TYR A 25 4.40 -12.52 7.59
N GLY A 26 4.07 -12.62 6.29
CA GLY A 26 3.10 -13.58 5.76
C GLY A 26 1.63 -13.19 5.92
N LYS A 27 1.32 -11.93 6.25
CA LYS A 27 -0.06 -11.45 6.38
C LYS A 27 -0.66 -11.01 5.05
N LYS A 28 -1.91 -11.41 4.77
CA LYS A 28 -2.70 -10.85 3.67
C LYS A 28 -2.99 -9.39 3.95
N THR A 29 -2.31 -8.50 3.22
CA THR A 29 -2.24 -7.07 3.54
C THR A 29 -2.89 -6.21 2.47
N LEU A 30 -3.81 -5.34 2.88
CA LEU A 30 -4.48 -4.35 2.03
C LEU A 30 -4.02 -2.94 2.38
N LEU A 31 -3.58 -2.16 1.38
CA LEU A 31 -3.19 -0.76 1.55
C LEU A 31 -4.19 0.17 0.86
N LEU A 32 -4.80 1.06 1.65
CA LEU A 32 -5.78 2.05 1.22
C LEU A 32 -5.13 3.44 1.14
N GLU A 33 -5.37 4.19 0.06
CA GLU A 33 -4.86 5.56 -0.08
C GLU A 33 -5.90 6.46 -0.75
N LYS A 34 -6.10 7.66 -0.18
CA LYS A 34 -7.06 8.66 -0.70
C LYS A 34 -6.56 9.34 -1.97
N ASN A 35 -5.25 9.56 -2.08
CA ASN A 35 -4.63 10.28 -3.16
C ASN A 35 -4.48 9.40 -4.38
N LYS A 36 -4.34 10.08 -5.51
CA LYS A 36 -4.09 9.39 -6.76
C LYS A 36 -2.77 8.63 -6.77
N ARG A 37 -1.72 9.14 -6.13
CA ARG A 37 -0.40 8.51 -6.13
C ARG A 37 0.01 8.26 -4.69
N LEU A 38 0.69 7.13 -4.47
CA LEU A 38 1.34 6.86 -3.19
C LEU A 38 2.48 7.85 -2.99
N GLY A 39 2.86 8.04 -1.73
CA GLY A 39 3.98 8.89 -1.37
C GLY A 39 3.82 10.32 -1.90
N LYS A 40 2.60 10.83 -2.11
CA LYS A 40 2.39 12.17 -2.67
C LYS A 40 3.17 13.24 -1.90
N LYS A 41 3.12 13.19 -0.57
CA LYS A 41 3.92 14.07 0.29
C LYS A 41 5.42 13.75 0.19
N LEU A 42 5.79 12.47 0.25
CA LEU A 42 7.18 11.99 0.12
C LEU A 42 7.84 12.51 -1.17
N SER A 43 7.08 12.54 -2.26
CA SER A 43 7.52 13.01 -3.58
C SER A 43 7.96 14.47 -3.60
N GLY A 44 7.43 15.30 -2.70
CA GLY A 44 7.79 16.71 -2.57
C GLY A 44 8.96 16.99 -1.64
N THR A 45 9.44 15.99 -0.88
CA THR A 45 10.49 16.21 0.12
C THR A 45 11.87 16.40 -0.51
N GLY A 46 12.75 17.16 0.15
CA GLY A 46 14.09 17.44 -0.35
C GLY A 46 14.09 18.14 -1.71
N GLY A 47 13.09 18.98 -2.01
CA GLY A 47 12.95 19.65 -3.30
C GLY A 47 12.58 18.71 -4.45
N GLY A 48 11.95 17.58 -4.17
CA GLY A 48 11.61 16.55 -5.17
C GLY A 48 12.63 15.42 -5.28
N ARG A 49 13.77 15.53 -4.58
CA ARG A 49 14.85 14.54 -4.56
C ARG A 49 14.62 13.39 -3.58
N CYS A 50 13.77 13.60 -2.57
CA CYS A 50 13.55 12.75 -1.40
C CYS A 50 14.79 12.64 -0.51
N ASN A 51 14.80 13.42 0.58
CA ASN A 51 15.76 13.22 1.66
C ASN A 51 15.29 12.05 2.55
N VAL A 52 15.60 10.83 2.14
CA VAL A 52 14.91 9.61 2.60
C VAL A 52 15.23 9.26 4.05
N THR A 53 16.41 9.60 4.55
CA THR A 53 16.82 9.40 5.94
C THR A 53 18.01 10.30 6.29
N ASN A 54 18.59 10.14 7.48
CA ASN A 54 19.83 10.77 7.91
C ASN A 54 20.83 9.68 8.33
N ASN A 55 22.12 9.78 7.98
CA ASN A 55 23.13 8.75 8.28
C ASN A 55 23.81 8.94 9.65
N GLY A 56 23.35 9.87 10.47
CA GLY A 56 23.89 10.13 11.80
C GLY A 56 23.67 8.97 12.77
N THR A 57 24.27 9.10 13.94
CA THR A 57 24.12 8.16 15.05
C THR A 57 22.72 8.21 15.66
N LEU A 58 22.39 7.29 16.57
CA LEU A 58 21.15 7.35 17.35
C LEU A 58 21.01 8.67 18.12
N GLU A 59 22.11 9.21 18.65
CA GLU A 59 22.09 10.51 19.33
C GLU A 59 21.74 11.65 18.36
N ASP A 60 22.31 11.64 17.16
CA ASP A 60 22.00 12.61 16.10
C ASP A 60 20.54 12.51 15.66
N LEU A 61 20.01 11.29 15.51
CA LEU A 61 18.60 11.06 15.18
C LEU A 61 17.68 11.65 16.24
N LEU A 62 17.93 11.37 17.51
CA LEU A 62 17.09 11.85 18.61
C LEU A 62 17.18 13.37 18.77
N ALA A 63 18.35 13.95 18.56
CA ALA A 63 18.52 15.40 18.49
C ALA A 63 17.71 16.01 17.32
N GLY A 64 17.64 15.30 16.19
CA GLY A 64 16.81 15.64 15.04
C GLY A 64 15.29 15.49 15.27
N ILE A 65 14.86 14.84 16.36
CA ILE A 65 13.46 14.55 16.69
C ILE A 65 13.11 15.14 18.07
N PRO A 66 13.02 16.48 18.19
CA PRO A 66 12.74 17.13 19.48
C PRO A 66 11.34 16.84 20.01
N GLY A 67 10.37 16.56 19.14
CA GLY A 67 9.01 16.19 19.53
C GLY A 67 8.94 14.72 19.88
N ASN A 68 9.00 14.41 21.18
CA ASN A 68 8.84 13.07 21.74
C ASN A 68 9.80 12.00 21.17
N GLY A 69 10.99 12.36 20.69
CA GLY A 69 11.95 11.42 20.10
C GLY A 69 12.35 10.24 20.99
N ARG A 70 12.34 10.42 22.33
CA ARG A 70 12.62 9.33 23.29
C ARG A 70 11.65 8.16 23.19
N PHE A 71 10.42 8.37 22.70
CA PHE A 71 9.47 7.28 22.46
C PHE A 71 10.02 6.25 21.44
N LEU A 72 10.89 6.70 20.53
CA LEU A 72 11.40 5.90 19.43
C LEU A 72 12.59 4.99 19.79
N TYR A 73 13.10 5.00 21.03
CA TYR A 73 14.20 4.10 21.41
C TYR A 73 13.88 2.63 21.10
N SER A 74 12.68 2.16 21.47
CA SER A 74 12.24 0.80 21.19
C SER A 74 11.94 0.53 19.71
N VAL A 75 11.66 1.58 18.94
CA VAL A 75 11.43 1.47 17.49
C VAL A 75 12.77 1.35 16.77
N PHE A 76 13.72 2.24 17.07
CA PHE A 76 15.05 2.24 16.47
C PHE A 76 15.92 1.05 16.91
N SER A 77 15.62 0.39 18.03
CA SER A 77 16.28 -0.89 18.34
C SER A 77 15.84 -2.05 17.44
N GLN A 78 14.75 -1.89 16.68
CA GLN A 78 14.19 -2.91 15.79
C GLN A 78 14.38 -2.58 14.31
N PHE A 79 14.29 -1.29 13.96
CA PHE A 79 14.51 -0.79 12.60
C PHE A 79 14.91 0.68 12.65
N ASP A 80 16.15 1.01 12.28
CA ASP A 80 16.69 2.36 12.34
C ASP A 80 16.95 3.02 10.97
N ASN A 81 17.71 4.11 10.97
CA ASN A 81 18.15 4.81 9.77
C ASN A 81 19.14 4.00 8.92
N HIS A 82 20.01 3.21 9.53
CA HIS A 82 20.94 2.34 8.81
C HIS A 82 20.20 1.16 8.19
N ASP A 83 19.24 0.57 8.89
CA ASP A 83 18.32 -0.43 8.31
C ASP A 83 17.53 0.17 7.14
N THR A 84 17.08 1.42 7.27
CA THR A 84 16.45 2.15 6.17
C THR A 84 17.38 2.27 4.96
N MET A 85 18.65 2.62 5.15
CA MET A 85 19.63 2.71 4.07
C MET A 85 19.86 1.35 3.42
N ASN A 86 20.09 0.31 4.25
CA ASN A 86 20.30 -1.06 3.80
C ASN A 86 19.12 -1.57 2.99
N PHE A 87 17.89 -1.37 3.48
CA PHE A 87 16.66 -1.74 2.76
C PHE A 87 16.65 -1.18 1.33
N PHE A 88 16.94 0.10 1.15
CA PHE A 88 16.94 0.69 -0.20
C PHE A 88 18.11 0.17 -1.06
N GLN A 89 19.29 0.01 -0.48
CA GLN A 89 20.48 -0.47 -1.19
C GLN A 89 20.33 -1.92 -1.66
N GLU A 90 19.81 -2.81 -0.80
CA GLU A 90 19.52 -4.21 -1.11
C GLU A 90 18.45 -4.35 -2.19
N ASN A 91 17.49 -3.42 -2.25
CA ASN A 91 16.45 -3.38 -3.28
C ASN A 91 16.85 -2.48 -4.48
N GLY A 92 18.15 -2.32 -4.72
CA GLY A 92 18.71 -1.77 -5.96
C GLY A 92 18.75 -0.24 -6.07
N VAL A 93 18.45 0.49 -5.00
CA VAL A 93 18.53 1.95 -4.96
C VAL A 93 19.87 2.39 -4.39
N LYS A 94 20.73 2.97 -5.24
CA LYS A 94 21.96 3.60 -4.79
C LYS A 94 21.65 4.90 -4.05
N LEU A 95 22.23 5.05 -2.85
CA LEU A 95 22.09 6.23 -2.00
C LEU A 95 23.40 7.03 -1.96
N LYS A 96 23.29 8.33 -1.69
CA LYS A 96 24.40 9.25 -1.42
C LYS A 96 24.10 10.06 -0.17
N VAL A 97 25.17 10.40 0.55
CA VAL A 97 25.12 11.27 1.73
C VAL A 97 25.57 12.67 1.30
N GLU A 98 24.81 13.69 1.70
CA GLU A 98 25.14 15.10 1.52
C GLU A 98 25.42 15.76 2.88
N ASP A 99 25.51 17.08 2.91
CA ASP A 99 25.70 17.90 4.11
C ASP A 99 24.75 17.51 5.26
N HIS A 100 25.29 17.58 6.48
CA HIS A 100 24.57 17.29 7.73
C HIS A 100 23.93 15.89 7.77
N GLY A 101 24.56 14.94 7.07
CA GLY A 101 24.16 13.54 7.07
C GLY A 101 22.89 13.23 6.27
N ARG A 102 22.38 14.18 5.48
CA ARG A 102 21.16 13.98 4.69
C ARG A 102 21.38 12.91 3.62
N VAL A 103 20.45 11.99 3.47
CA VAL A 103 20.57 10.85 2.55
C VAL A 103 19.58 10.99 1.40
N PHE A 104 20.07 10.87 0.17
CA PHE A 104 19.28 11.00 -1.06
C PHE A 104 19.53 9.82 -2.01
N PRO A 105 18.60 9.47 -2.91
CA PRO A 105 18.92 8.60 -4.03
C PRO A 105 19.92 9.29 -4.96
N THR A 106 20.86 8.55 -5.53
CA THR A 106 21.86 9.10 -6.47
C THR A 106 21.23 9.66 -7.75
N THR A 107 19.98 9.29 -8.04
CA THR A 107 19.20 9.82 -9.16
C THR A 107 18.64 11.22 -8.92
N ASP A 108 18.72 11.73 -7.69
CA ASP A 108 18.08 12.99 -7.24
C ASP A 108 16.58 13.04 -7.54
N ARG A 109 15.91 11.88 -7.57
CA ARG A 109 14.47 11.77 -7.87
C ARG A 109 13.76 10.97 -6.79
N SER A 110 12.79 11.61 -6.13
CA SER A 110 11.91 10.96 -5.16
C SER A 110 11.15 9.76 -5.74
N GLN A 111 10.87 9.78 -7.05
CA GLN A 111 10.24 8.66 -7.73
C GLN A 111 11.07 7.38 -7.66
N THR A 112 12.40 7.45 -7.52
CA THR A 112 13.25 6.27 -7.32
C THR A 112 12.93 5.57 -6.00
N ILE A 113 12.75 6.34 -4.92
CA ILE A 113 12.38 5.83 -3.59
C ILE A 113 10.96 5.26 -3.62
N ILE A 114 9.99 6.01 -4.17
CA ILE A 114 8.59 5.58 -4.23
C ILE A 114 8.45 4.30 -5.05
N LYS A 115 9.12 4.21 -6.20
CA LYS A 115 9.09 3.00 -7.05
C LYS A 115 9.68 1.79 -6.34
N CYS A 116 10.77 1.95 -5.58
CA CYS A 116 11.34 0.86 -4.81
C CYS A 116 10.32 0.30 -3.79
N LEU A 117 9.64 1.17 -3.04
CA LEU A 117 8.58 0.76 -2.11
C LEU A 117 7.38 0.12 -2.85
N GLU A 118 6.97 0.69 -3.99
CA GLU A 118 5.90 0.14 -4.84
C GLU A 118 6.20 -1.27 -5.33
N MET A 119 7.40 -1.47 -5.87
CA MET A 119 7.86 -2.77 -6.35
C MET A 119 7.95 -3.76 -5.20
N LYS A 120 8.46 -3.34 -4.04
CA LYS A 120 8.56 -4.25 -2.89
C LYS A 120 7.20 -4.69 -2.36
N MET A 121 6.23 -3.78 -2.31
CA MET A 121 4.85 -4.13 -1.98
C MET A 121 4.23 -5.09 -3.00
N LEU A 122 4.50 -4.89 -4.29
CA LEU A 122 4.02 -5.78 -5.36
C LEU A 122 4.63 -7.18 -5.26
N GLU A 123 5.95 -7.27 -5.06
CA GLU A 123 6.66 -8.53 -4.82
C GLU A 123 6.08 -9.31 -3.64
N ASN A 124 5.69 -8.59 -2.58
CA ASN A 124 5.10 -9.19 -1.39
C ASN A 124 3.57 -9.40 -1.48
N GLY A 125 2.95 -9.17 -2.65
CA GLY A 125 1.53 -9.43 -2.86
C GLY A 125 0.56 -8.45 -2.18
N VAL A 126 0.97 -7.22 -1.90
CA VAL A 126 0.09 -6.19 -1.32
C VAL A 126 -0.94 -5.71 -2.35
N THR A 127 -2.22 -5.93 -2.07
CA THR A 127 -3.33 -5.52 -2.94
C THR A 127 -3.72 -4.05 -2.76
N HIS A 128 -4.29 -3.45 -3.81
CA HIS A 128 -4.69 -2.04 -3.87
C HIS A 128 -6.14 -1.90 -4.30
N ASP A 129 -6.82 -0.91 -3.73
CA ASP A 129 -8.17 -0.55 -4.16
C ASP A 129 -8.20 -0.01 -5.59
N LEU A 130 -9.31 -0.29 -6.28
CA LEU A 130 -9.66 0.24 -7.58
C LEU A 130 -11.03 0.94 -7.47
N LEU A 131 -11.16 2.11 -8.08
CA LEU A 131 -12.41 2.86 -8.14
C LEU A 131 -12.85 3.06 -9.58
N PHE A 132 -14.09 2.69 -9.91
CA PHE A 132 -14.72 3.07 -11.17
C PHE A 132 -15.29 4.49 -11.06
N THR A 133 -14.98 5.34 -12.02
CA THR A 133 -15.45 6.73 -12.10
C THR A 133 -16.12 7.00 -13.45
N HIS A 134 -16.83 8.13 -13.58
CA HIS A 134 -17.47 8.54 -14.84
C HIS A 134 -16.49 8.70 -16.02
N PHE A 135 -15.19 8.84 -15.75
CA PHE A 135 -14.17 9.09 -16.77
C PHE A 135 -13.14 7.96 -16.88
N GLY A 136 -13.44 6.79 -16.32
CA GLY A 136 -12.56 5.61 -16.33
C GLY A 136 -12.17 5.18 -14.92
N LEU A 137 -10.93 4.70 -14.77
CA LEU A 137 -10.46 4.11 -13.51
C LEU A 137 -9.73 5.12 -12.62
N SER A 138 -9.95 5.03 -11.32
CA SER A 138 -9.23 5.71 -10.26
C SER A 138 -8.94 4.73 -9.11
N GLY A 139 -8.65 5.25 -7.92
CA GLY A 139 -8.13 4.45 -6.82
C GLY A 139 -6.65 4.07 -7.01
N PRO A 140 -5.98 3.62 -5.93
CA PRO A 140 -4.55 3.37 -5.93
C PRO A 140 -4.06 2.44 -7.07
N ALA A 141 -4.81 1.38 -7.42
CA ALA A 141 -4.44 0.44 -8.47
C ALA A 141 -4.38 1.10 -9.87
N ALA A 142 -5.43 1.82 -10.28
CA ALA A 142 -5.49 2.48 -11.60
C ALA A 142 -4.39 3.52 -11.78
N LEU A 143 -4.01 4.18 -10.69
CA LEU A 143 -3.12 5.32 -10.75
C LEU A 143 -1.65 4.90 -10.68
N ARG A 144 -1.35 3.78 -10.02
CA ARG A 144 -0.10 3.05 -10.23
C ARG A 144 0.05 2.66 -11.70
N LEU A 145 -0.98 2.00 -12.26
CA LEU A 145 -0.99 1.62 -13.67
C LEU A 145 -0.76 2.83 -14.60
N SER A 146 -1.32 4.01 -14.28
CA SER A 146 -1.15 5.26 -15.04
C SER A 146 0.31 5.72 -15.26
N SER A 147 1.25 5.21 -14.45
CA SER A 147 2.68 5.47 -14.61
C SER A 147 3.30 4.67 -15.76
N PHE A 148 2.70 3.53 -16.11
CA PHE A 148 3.15 2.59 -17.14
C PHE A 148 2.40 2.74 -18.45
N VAL A 149 1.21 3.35 -18.43
CA VAL A 149 0.38 3.57 -19.63
C VAL A 149 0.37 5.05 -20.06
N LYS A 150 0.21 5.27 -21.35
CA LYS A 150 0.12 6.60 -21.97
C LYS A 150 -1.17 6.81 -22.76
N GLY A 151 -1.87 5.74 -23.13
CA GLY A 151 -3.05 5.72 -23.99
C GLY A 151 -2.79 4.84 -25.22
N GLY A 152 -3.68 3.88 -25.47
CA GLY A 152 -3.59 2.89 -26.55
C GLY A 152 -3.36 1.46 -26.04
N GLU A 153 -2.93 1.29 -24.79
CA GLU A 153 -2.67 -0.01 -24.17
C GLU A 153 -3.95 -0.70 -23.64
N THR A 154 -3.92 -2.02 -23.49
CA THR A 154 -4.94 -2.79 -22.78
C THR A 154 -4.38 -3.25 -21.44
N ALA A 155 -5.06 -2.91 -20.36
CA ALA A 155 -4.76 -3.43 -19.03
C ALA A 155 -5.71 -4.60 -18.69
N PHE A 156 -5.30 -5.46 -17.77
CA PHE A 156 -6.12 -6.59 -17.31
C PHE A 156 -6.40 -6.42 -15.82
N LEU A 157 -7.68 -6.53 -15.45
CA LEU A 157 -8.14 -6.48 -14.06
C LEU A 157 -8.47 -7.89 -13.58
N ASP A 158 -7.77 -8.33 -12.55
CA ASP A 158 -8.21 -9.44 -11.71
C ASP A 158 -9.20 -8.91 -10.67
N ALA A 159 -10.49 -9.23 -10.84
CA ALA A 159 -11.55 -8.75 -9.96
C ALA A 159 -11.57 -9.48 -8.61
N LEU A 160 -10.96 -10.67 -8.53
CA LEU A 160 -10.95 -11.53 -7.35
C LEU A 160 -9.53 -12.07 -7.10
N PRO A 161 -8.54 -11.20 -6.79
CA PRO A 161 -7.13 -11.61 -6.65
C PRO A 161 -6.87 -12.56 -5.48
N THR A 162 -7.81 -12.66 -4.54
CA THR A 162 -7.77 -13.56 -3.39
C THR A 162 -8.27 -14.98 -3.68
N HIS A 163 -8.84 -15.22 -4.87
CA HIS A 163 -9.37 -16.51 -5.29
C HIS A 163 -8.60 -17.02 -6.51
N SER A 164 -8.15 -18.26 -6.45
CA SER A 164 -7.64 -18.97 -7.62
C SER A 164 -8.78 -19.36 -8.56
N ASP A 165 -8.45 -19.72 -9.81
CA ASP A 165 -9.42 -20.24 -10.77
C ASP A 165 -10.19 -21.44 -10.20
N GLN A 166 -9.48 -22.32 -9.49
CA GLN A 166 -10.06 -23.49 -8.82
C GLN A 166 -11.06 -23.09 -7.73
N ASP A 167 -10.72 -22.12 -6.88
CA ASP A 167 -11.63 -21.61 -5.84
C ASP A 167 -12.92 -21.05 -6.45
N LEU A 168 -12.83 -20.40 -7.62
CA LEU A 168 -13.98 -19.84 -8.34
C LEU A 168 -14.86 -20.94 -8.92
N PHE A 169 -14.29 -21.98 -9.52
CA PHE A 169 -15.05 -23.13 -10.00
C PHE A 169 -15.77 -23.85 -8.86
N GLU A 170 -15.08 -24.07 -7.74
CA GLU A 170 -15.67 -24.69 -6.54
C GLU A 170 -16.81 -23.85 -5.97
N HIS A 171 -16.64 -22.52 -5.88
CA HIS A 171 -17.69 -21.61 -5.42
C HIS A 171 -18.92 -21.63 -6.34
N LEU A 172 -18.72 -21.66 -7.66
CA LEU A 172 -19.81 -21.73 -8.63
C LEU A 172 -20.57 -23.07 -8.52
N GLU A 173 -19.86 -24.20 -8.44
CA GLU A 173 -20.50 -25.51 -8.30
C GLU A 173 -21.26 -25.64 -6.97
N ALA A 174 -20.70 -25.14 -5.87
CA ALA A 174 -21.39 -25.08 -4.58
C ALA A 174 -22.69 -24.26 -4.65
N ASN A 175 -22.77 -23.31 -5.59
CA ASN A 175 -23.92 -22.45 -5.82
C ASN A 175 -24.73 -22.81 -7.09
N ARG A 176 -24.61 -24.05 -7.58
CA ARG A 176 -25.20 -24.54 -8.84
C ARG A 176 -26.70 -24.24 -9.05
N GLU A 177 -27.49 -24.16 -7.97
CA GLU A 177 -28.93 -23.88 -8.02
C GLU A 177 -29.30 -22.38 -8.03
N LYS A 178 -28.35 -21.49 -7.71
CA LYS A 178 -28.53 -20.03 -7.78
C LYS A 178 -28.35 -19.54 -9.21
N SER A 179 -28.89 -18.36 -9.50
CA SER A 179 -28.50 -17.64 -10.73
C SER A 179 -27.02 -17.26 -10.65
N VAL A 180 -26.35 -17.20 -11.80
CA VAL A 180 -24.92 -16.82 -11.89
C VAL A 180 -24.68 -15.48 -11.17
N LYS A 181 -25.55 -14.50 -11.42
CA LYS A 181 -25.56 -13.20 -10.76
C LYS A 181 -25.57 -13.30 -9.23
N ASN A 182 -26.46 -14.11 -8.66
CA ASN A 182 -26.59 -14.24 -7.20
C ASN A 182 -25.40 -15.01 -6.59
N ALA A 183 -24.82 -15.97 -7.32
CA ALA A 183 -23.58 -16.63 -6.89
C ALA A 183 -22.39 -15.67 -6.85
N LEU A 184 -22.27 -14.76 -7.83
CA LEU A 184 -21.20 -13.76 -7.88
C LEU A 184 -21.34 -12.65 -6.83
N ARG A 185 -22.57 -12.24 -6.47
CA ARG A 185 -22.82 -11.24 -5.41
C ARG A 185 -22.26 -11.61 -4.04
N GLU A 186 -21.99 -12.88 -3.80
CA GLU A 186 -21.34 -13.34 -2.56
C GLU A 186 -19.83 -13.01 -2.54
N LEU A 187 -19.23 -12.75 -3.71
CA LEU A 187 -17.81 -12.49 -3.88
C LEU A 187 -17.48 -11.02 -4.19
N MET A 188 -18.44 -10.27 -4.77
CA MET A 188 -18.20 -8.92 -5.27
C MET A 188 -19.44 -7.99 -5.17
N PRO A 189 -19.26 -6.67 -5.29
CA PRO A 189 -20.38 -5.71 -5.29
C PRO A 189 -21.42 -6.00 -6.39
N ASP A 190 -22.71 -5.75 -6.08
CA ASP A 190 -23.85 -6.05 -6.95
C ASP A 190 -23.69 -5.60 -8.41
N ARG A 191 -23.24 -4.36 -8.63
CA ARG A 191 -23.07 -3.83 -9.99
C ARG A 191 -21.99 -4.55 -10.81
N LEU A 192 -20.95 -5.07 -10.14
CA LEU A 192 -19.92 -5.87 -10.81
C LEU A 192 -20.46 -7.27 -11.09
N ALA A 193 -21.18 -7.88 -10.15
CA ALA A 193 -21.81 -9.17 -10.36
C ALA A 193 -22.80 -9.13 -11.53
N ASP A 194 -23.61 -8.06 -11.62
CA ASP A 194 -24.54 -7.83 -12.72
C ASP A 194 -23.80 -7.69 -14.06
N PHE A 195 -22.67 -6.99 -14.10
CA PHE A 195 -21.82 -6.83 -15.30
C PHE A 195 -21.23 -8.17 -15.77
N PHE A 196 -20.63 -8.96 -14.89
CA PHE A 196 -20.05 -10.25 -15.27
C PHE A 196 -21.11 -11.31 -15.62
N ALA A 197 -22.31 -11.21 -15.04
CA ALA A 197 -23.42 -12.12 -15.32
C ALA A 197 -24.31 -11.68 -16.49
N GLU A 198 -23.99 -10.58 -17.19
CA GLU A 198 -24.86 -9.99 -18.23
C GLU A 198 -25.28 -10.99 -19.32
N ASN A 199 -24.35 -11.88 -19.72
CA ASN A 199 -24.61 -12.91 -20.73
C ASN A 199 -25.14 -14.24 -20.15
N TYR A 200 -25.38 -14.31 -18.84
CA TYR A 200 -25.70 -15.53 -18.10
C TYR A 200 -26.95 -15.37 -17.24
N ASP A 201 -28.09 -15.06 -17.86
CA ASP A 201 -29.40 -15.00 -17.17
C ASP A 201 -30.00 -16.39 -16.94
N CYS A 202 -29.24 -17.25 -16.27
CA CYS A 202 -29.62 -18.62 -15.95
C CYS A 202 -29.03 -19.05 -14.62
N LYS A 203 -29.41 -20.26 -14.16
CA LYS A 203 -28.76 -20.90 -13.01
C LYS A 203 -27.36 -21.36 -13.39
N VAL A 204 -26.44 -21.37 -12.43
CA VAL A 204 -25.05 -21.81 -12.65
C VAL A 204 -24.99 -23.21 -13.30
N LYS A 205 -25.84 -24.16 -12.87
CA LYS A 205 -25.92 -25.51 -13.46
C LYS A 205 -26.33 -25.58 -14.93
N GLN A 206 -26.85 -24.48 -15.49
CA GLN A 206 -27.31 -24.40 -16.88
C GLN A 206 -26.25 -23.78 -17.79
N VAL A 207 -25.15 -23.27 -17.23
CA VAL A 207 -24.01 -22.73 -17.98
C VAL A 207 -23.15 -23.89 -18.47
N SER A 208 -22.70 -23.85 -19.73
CA SER A 208 -21.81 -24.89 -20.24
C SER A 208 -20.44 -24.82 -19.56
N GLN A 209 -19.70 -25.94 -19.52
CA GLN A 209 -18.36 -25.96 -18.92
C GLN A 209 -17.39 -24.98 -19.62
N LYS A 210 -17.55 -24.80 -20.94
CA LYS A 210 -16.78 -23.84 -21.71
C LYS A 210 -17.09 -22.42 -21.25
N ASP A 211 -18.37 -22.08 -21.17
CA ASP A 211 -18.81 -20.75 -20.77
C ASP A 211 -18.45 -20.42 -19.32
N LEU A 212 -18.46 -21.42 -18.42
CA LEU A 212 -17.95 -21.26 -17.05
C LEU A 212 -16.46 -20.93 -17.04
N THR A 213 -15.68 -21.61 -17.89
CA THR A 213 -14.24 -21.32 -18.04
C THR A 213 -14.01 -19.91 -18.58
N ASP A 214 -14.81 -19.48 -19.55
CA ASP A 214 -14.73 -18.14 -20.13
C ASP A 214 -15.13 -17.07 -19.09
N LEU A 215 -16.14 -17.32 -18.27
CA LEU A 215 -16.54 -16.44 -17.15
C LEU A 215 -15.43 -16.33 -16.10
N VAL A 216 -14.85 -17.45 -15.66
CA VAL A 216 -13.73 -17.45 -14.70
C VAL A 216 -12.53 -16.70 -15.27
N SER A 217 -12.19 -16.94 -16.54
CA SER A 217 -11.11 -16.22 -17.23
C SER A 217 -11.38 -14.70 -17.27
N LEU A 218 -12.61 -14.29 -17.53
CA LEU A 218 -13.00 -12.89 -17.54
C LEU A 218 -12.95 -12.24 -16.15
N LEU A 219 -13.32 -12.98 -15.10
CA LEU A 219 -13.21 -12.54 -13.70
C LEU A 219 -11.75 -12.31 -13.28
N LYS A 220 -10.84 -13.17 -13.77
CA LYS A 220 -9.41 -13.12 -13.44
C LYS A 220 -8.60 -12.16 -14.31
N ALA A 221 -9.09 -11.85 -15.51
CA ALA A 221 -8.37 -11.03 -16.47
C ALA A 221 -9.31 -10.20 -17.36
N LEU A 222 -10.12 -9.32 -16.77
CA LEU A 222 -11.00 -8.41 -17.52
C LEU A 222 -10.15 -7.40 -18.33
N PRO A 223 -10.21 -7.40 -19.67
CA PRO A 223 -9.48 -6.45 -20.48
C PRO A 223 -10.13 -5.06 -20.43
N ILE A 224 -9.32 -4.03 -20.15
CA ILE A 224 -9.73 -2.63 -20.09
C ILE A 224 -8.82 -1.80 -20.98
N LYS A 225 -9.38 -1.25 -22.06
CA LYS A 225 -8.66 -0.39 -23.00
C LYS A 225 -8.41 0.99 -22.38
N ILE A 226 -7.15 1.37 -22.25
CA ILE A 226 -6.74 2.66 -21.70
C ILE A 226 -6.64 3.68 -22.82
N THR A 227 -7.39 4.78 -22.72
CA THR A 227 -7.40 5.86 -23.73
C THR A 227 -6.50 7.05 -23.37
N GLY A 228 -6.14 7.24 -22.10
CA GLY A 228 -5.28 8.33 -21.63
C GLY A 228 -5.19 8.47 -20.10
N LYS A 229 -4.61 9.58 -19.60
CA LYS A 229 -4.49 9.88 -18.14
C LYS A 229 -4.62 11.37 -17.79
N MET A 230 -5.04 11.69 -16.56
CA MET A 230 -5.28 13.06 -16.06
C MET A 230 -4.04 13.72 -15.39
N SER A 231 -4.02 15.06 -15.28
CA SER A 231 -2.98 15.87 -14.60
C SER A 231 -3.21 16.07 -13.08
N LEU A 232 -2.20 16.54 -12.33
CA LEU A 232 -2.12 16.48 -10.85
C LEU A 232 -2.36 17.83 -10.12
N ALA A 233 -2.99 17.82 -8.94
CA ALA A 233 -3.11 18.97 -8.01
C ALA A 233 -2.57 18.68 -6.58
N LYS A 234 -2.00 19.70 -5.90
CA LYS A 234 -1.12 19.64 -4.69
C LYS A 234 -1.74 20.26 -3.41
N SER A 235 -1.37 19.75 -2.21
CA SER A 235 -1.10 20.55 -0.97
C SER A 235 -0.60 19.65 0.21
N PHE A 236 -0.02 20.30 1.26
CA PHE A 236 0.80 19.79 2.38
C PHE A 236 0.06 19.78 3.77
N VAL A 237 0.78 19.87 4.91
CA VAL A 237 0.76 19.01 6.14
C VAL A 237 0.31 19.72 7.45
N THR A 238 -0.12 18.95 8.47
CA THR A 238 -0.59 19.35 9.82
C THR A 238 0.42 19.10 10.98
N LYS A 239 0.27 19.80 12.11
CA LYS A 239 1.02 19.64 13.39
C LYS A 239 0.07 19.13 14.51
N GLY A 240 0.53 18.17 15.32
CA GLY A 240 -0.25 17.47 16.37
C GLY A 240 -0.65 16.05 15.96
N GLY A 241 -0.84 15.14 16.93
CA GLY A 241 -1.11 13.72 16.66
C GLY A 241 -1.66 12.93 17.86
N VAL A 242 -1.74 11.62 17.72
CA VAL A 242 -2.22 10.67 18.75
C VAL A 242 -1.29 10.67 19.96
N ASP A 243 -1.87 10.73 21.17
CA ASP A 243 -1.11 10.75 22.44
C ASP A 243 -0.32 9.45 22.62
N LEU A 244 1.00 9.59 22.72
CA LEU A 244 1.95 8.48 22.86
C LEU A 244 1.79 7.70 24.17
N LYS A 245 1.17 8.28 25.21
CA LYS A 245 0.85 7.54 26.43
C LYS A 245 -0.09 6.37 26.18
N GLU A 246 -0.90 6.46 25.13
CA GLU A 246 -1.88 5.46 24.73
C GLU A 246 -1.33 4.43 23.75
N ILE A 247 -0.05 4.53 23.37
CA ILE A 247 0.60 3.66 22.38
C ILE A 247 1.70 2.84 23.05
N ASN A 248 1.79 1.55 22.72
CA ASN A 248 2.90 0.70 23.13
C ASN A 248 4.15 1.03 22.27
N PRO A 249 5.27 1.47 22.85
CA PRO A 249 6.45 1.88 22.07
C PRO A 249 7.17 0.73 21.36
N LYS A 250 6.92 -0.54 21.76
CA LYS A 250 7.53 -1.71 21.12
C LYS A 250 6.77 -2.18 19.90
N THR A 251 5.44 -2.08 19.93
CA THR A 251 4.56 -2.65 18.90
C THR A 251 3.81 -1.60 18.09
N LEU A 252 3.71 -0.37 18.61
CA LEU A 252 2.89 0.72 18.09
C LEU A 252 1.37 0.44 18.10
N GLU A 253 0.97 -0.58 18.85
CA GLU A 253 -0.42 -0.90 19.13
C GLU A 253 -1.02 0.08 20.15
N SER A 254 -2.31 0.37 19.99
CA SER A 254 -3.12 1.07 20.97
C SER A 254 -3.23 0.24 22.25
N LYS A 255 -2.94 0.85 23.39
CA LYS A 255 -3.19 0.28 24.71
C LYS A 255 -4.68 0.15 25.04
N LYS A 256 -5.56 0.77 24.24
CA LYS A 256 -7.01 0.80 24.45
C LYS A 256 -7.76 -0.18 23.54
N VAL A 257 -7.26 -0.40 22.32
CA VAL A 257 -7.94 -1.20 21.29
C VAL A 257 -6.94 -2.21 20.69
N PRO A 258 -7.03 -3.49 21.06
CA PRO A 258 -6.20 -4.54 20.48
C PRO A 258 -6.37 -4.61 18.95
N GLY A 259 -5.27 -4.81 18.23
CA GLY A 259 -5.20 -4.85 16.77
C GLY A 259 -5.12 -3.48 16.08
N LEU A 260 -5.37 -2.37 16.80
CA LEU A 260 -5.28 -1.02 16.24
C LEU A 260 -3.86 -0.46 16.41
N HIS A 261 -3.21 -0.08 15.32
CA HIS A 261 -1.82 0.40 15.32
C HIS A 261 -1.71 1.79 14.71
N PHE A 262 -0.72 2.58 15.15
CA PHE A 262 -0.46 3.94 14.66
C PHE A 262 1.02 4.13 14.32
N ALA A 263 1.31 4.65 13.13
CA ALA A 263 2.67 4.87 12.65
C ALA A 263 2.80 6.16 11.83
N GLY A 264 4.01 6.74 11.84
CA GLY A 264 4.32 7.98 11.15
C GLY A 264 3.77 9.23 11.83
N GLU A 265 3.59 10.29 11.06
CA GLU A 265 3.23 11.63 11.52
C GLU A 265 1.83 11.77 12.12
N VAL A 266 1.02 10.69 12.12
CA VAL A 266 -0.24 10.66 12.87
C VAL A 266 0.01 10.59 14.38
N LEU A 267 1.16 10.06 14.80
CA LEU A 267 1.61 10.07 16.18
C LEU A 267 2.02 11.48 16.59
N ASP A 268 1.91 11.82 17.87
CA ASP A 268 2.44 13.08 18.40
C ASP A 268 3.99 13.06 18.47
N ILE A 269 4.62 12.95 17.29
CA ILE A 269 6.07 12.96 17.10
C ILE A 269 6.34 13.97 15.99
N ASN A 270 7.31 14.86 16.22
CA ASN A 270 7.73 15.81 15.22
C ASN A 270 9.25 15.93 15.20
N ALA A 271 9.77 16.09 14.00
CA ALA A 271 11.20 16.14 13.75
C ALA A 271 11.57 17.38 12.94
N HIS A 272 12.84 17.77 13.02
CA HIS A 272 13.43 18.74 12.12
C HIS A 272 13.42 18.23 10.67
N THR A 273 13.62 19.15 9.73
CA THR A 273 14.01 18.77 8.37
C THR A 273 15.41 18.13 8.39
N GLY A 274 15.79 17.42 7.34
CA GLY A 274 17.08 16.71 7.31
C GLY A 274 16.98 15.18 7.25
N GLY A 275 15.78 14.64 7.03
CA GLY A 275 15.54 13.20 6.85
C GLY A 275 14.96 12.53 8.08
N PHE A 276 15.02 13.18 9.25
CA PHE A 276 14.52 12.66 10.52
C PHE A 276 13.04 12.28 10.51
N ASN A 277 12.19 13.13 9.90
CA ASN A 277 10.75 12.86 9.83
C ASN A 277 10.42 11.59 9.02
N ILE A 278 11.07 11.45 7.86
CA ILE A 278 10.88 10.26 7.02
C ILE A 278 11.48 9.03 7.70
N THR A 279 12.60 9.17 8.40
CA THR A 279 13.25 8.10 9.16
C THR A 279 12.29 7.50 10.18
N TYR A 280 11.72 8.31 11.09
CA TYR A 280 10.80 7.74 12.08
C TYR A 280 9.50 7.26 11.43
N CYS A 281 9.05 7.86 10.33
CA CYS A 281 7.89 7.34 9.60
C CYS A 281 8.15 5.93 9.05
N LEU A 282 9.28 5.70 8.40
CA LEU A 282 9.64 4.38 7.87
C LEU A 282 9.84 3.37 9.01
N ALA A 283 10.59 3.74 10.04
CA ALA A 283 10.85 2.89 11.19
C ALA A 283 9.59 2.49 11.96
N THR A 284 8.73 3.47 12.28
CA THR A 284 7.43 3.17 12.92
C THR A 284 6.51 2.37 12.00
N GLY A 285 6.53 2.63 10.69
CA GLY A 285 5.81 1.80 9.72
C GLY A 285 6.24 0.34 9.78
N TRP A 286 7.55 0.08 9.70
CA TRP A 286 8.12 -1.26 9.79
C TRP A 286 7.71 -1.97 11.08
N VAL A 287 7.88 -1.31 12.23
CA VAL A 287 7.55 -1.90 13.53
C VAL A 287 6.06 -2.19 13.65
N ALA A 288 5.18 -1.28 13.22
CA ALA A 288 3.73 -1.48 13.31
C ALA A 288 3.21 -2.60 12.40
N GLY A 289 3.86 -2.85 11.26
CA GLY A 289 3.51 -3.96 10.37
C GLY A 289 4.18 -5.29 10.75
N SER A 290 5.14 -5.30 11.67
CA SER A 290 5.83 -6.52 12.09
C SER A 290 4.97 -7.36 13.05
N LEU A 291 5.21 -8.68 13.07
CA LEU A 291 4.62 -9.56 14.08
C LEU A 291 5.37 -9.41 15.41
N HIS A 292 4.60 -9.19 16.48
CA HIS A 292 5.11 -9.13 17.86
C HIS A 292 4.57 -10.32 18.65
N TYR A 293 5.47 -11.05 19.32
CA TYR A 293 5.15 -12.18 20.20
C TYR A 293 5.37 -11.81 21.66
#